data_AF-A0A7J4J8D0-F1
#
_entry.id   AF-A0A7J4J8D0-F1
#
_cell.length_a   1.000
_cell.length_b   1.000
_cell.length_c   1.000
_cell.angle_alpha   90.00
_cell.angle_beta   90.00
_cell.angle_gamma   90.00
#
_symmetry.space_group_name_H-M   'P 1'
#
loop_
_entity.id
_entity.type
_entity.pdbx_description
1 polymer ?
#
loop_
_entity_poly.entity_id
_entity_poly.type
_entity_poly.pdbx_seq_one_letter_code
_entity_poly.pdbx_strand_id
1 'polypeptide(L)'
;MLTTKIVDWFRDYRTKKLKPIAKVCLRCGITANIMTFCSLLTGAGAVFFLFNNYSLFLLFALLHLLFDALDGVIARSSKPTTNGKYFDLITDSFISVLFLIKTGWYLQDYFAYLVAGLFTIGIIIHLLTQCQAPMIFIRTVSIIILAIASIPNLSFTNTFLILGYLIAGATSLYSLALQLQWIVTKNRF
;
A
#
# COMPACT_ATOMS: atom_id res chain seq x y z
N MET A 1 3.78 -1.48 23.40
CA MET A 1 4.05 -2.90 23.72
C MET A 1 2.89 -3.85 23.40
N LEU A 2 1.61 -3.47 23.56
CA LEU A 2 0.47 -4.33 23.14
C LEU A 2 0.20 -4.28 21.63
N THR A 3 0.43 -3.14 20.98
CA THR A 3 0.29 -2.96 19.53
C THR A 3 1.26 -3.79 18.71
N THR A 4 2.47 -4.04 19.20
CA THR A 4 3.46 -4.90 18.53
C THR A 4 3.01 -6.37 18.55
N LYS A 5 2.48 -6.87 19.68
CA LYS A 5 2.05 -8.28 19.80
C LYS A 5 0.95 -8.69 18.81
N ILE A 6 -0.03 -7.82 18.57
CA ILE A 6 -1.12 -8.11 17.62
C ILE A 6 -0.60 -8.12 16.18
N VAL A 7 0.24 -7.15 15.84
CA VAL A 7 0.88 -7.05 14.51
C VAL A 7 1.79 -8.24 14.27
N ASP A 8 2.58 -8.65 15.27
CA ASP A 8 3.48 -9.80 15.21
C ASP A 8 2.69 -11.11 15.08
N TRP A 9 1.58 -11.27 15.81
CA TRP A 9 0.70 -12.43 15.67
C TRP A 9 0.10 -12.53 14.27
N PHE A 10 -0.39 -11.42 13.71
CA PHE A 10 -0.96 -11.40 12.37
C PHE A 10 0.13 -11.68 11.30
N ARG A 11 1.35 -11.17 11.51
CA ARG A 11 2.52 -11.46 10.67
C ARG A 11 2.91 -12.93 10.71
N ASP A 12 2.92 -13.55 11.89
CA ASP A 12 3.24 -14.96 12.06
C ASP A 12 2.17 -15.88 11.46
N TYR A 13 0.89 -15.52 11.63
CA TYR A 13 -0.22 -16.24 11.01
C TYR A 13 -0.14 -16.21 9.47
N ARG A 14 0.07 -15.02 8.88
CA ARG A 14 0.29 -14.86 7.43
C ARG A 14 1.49 -15.68 6.97
N THR A 15 2.61 -15.59 7.68
CA THR A 15 3.83 -16.32 7.35
C THR A 15 3.58 -17.82 7.37
N LYS A 16 2.89 -18.36 8.38
CA LYS A 16 2.56 -19.80 8.45
C LYS A 16 1.69 -20.28 7.29
N LYS A 17 0.64 -19.53 6.92
CA LYS A 17 -0.25 -19.91 5.81
C LYS A 17 0.41 -19.81 4.45
N LEU A 18 1.25 -18.80 4.23
CA LEU A 18 1.88 -18.54 2.93
C LEU A 18 3.23 -19.28 2.76
N LYS A 19 3.82 -19.81 3.83
CA LYS A 19 5.07 -20.58 3.81
C LYS A 19 5.11 -21.71 2.77
N PRO A 20 4.09 -22.58 2.60
CA PRO A 20 4.14 -23.64 1.60
C PRO A 20 4.25 -23.09 0.18
N ILE A 21 3.47 -22.04 -0.14
CA ILE A 21 3.49 -21.38 -1.45
C ILE A 21 4.85 -20.70 -1.68
N ALA A 22 5.33 -19.94 -0.69
CA ALA A 22 6.64 -19.30 -0.74
C ALA A 22 7.78 -20.31 -0.93
N LYS A 23 7.69 -21.50 -0.32
CA LYS A 23 8.68 -22.58 -0.47
C LYS A 23 8.67 -23.17 -1.89
N VAL A 24 7.51 -23.30 -2.53
CA VAL A 24 7.40 -23.70 -3.93
C VAL A 24 8.02 -22.62 -4.83
N CYS A 25 7.69 -21.35 -4.61
CA CYS A 25 8.27 -20.23 -5.37
C CYS A 25 9.81 -20.20 -5.25
N LEU A 26 10.35 -20.36 -4.03
CA LEU A 26 11.80 -20.42 -3.81
C LEU A 26 12.46 -21.61 -4.51
N ARG A 27 11.79 -22.78 -4.55
CA ARG A 27 12.27 -23.96 -5.29
C ARG A 27 12.28 -23.74 -6.80
N CYS A 28 11.38 -22.91 -7.31
CA CYS A 28 11.35 -22.49 -8.73
C CYS A 28 12.32 -21.34 -9.04
N GLY A 29 13.12 -20.87 -8.08
CA GLY A 29 14.05 -19.76 -8.28
C GLY A 29 13.39 -18.37 -8.34
N ILE A 30 12.12 -18.26 -7.94
CA ILE A 30 11.40 -16.98 -7.92
C ILE A 30 11.91 -16.14 -6.75
N THR A 31 12.46 -14.97 -7.06
CA THR A 31 12.98 -14.02 -6.07
C THR A 31 11.87 -13.10 -5.54
N ALA A 32 12.09 -12.46 -4.39
CA ALA A 32 11.18 -11.47 -3.84
C ALA A 32 10.90 -10.33 -4.83
N ASN A 33 11.92 -9.86 -5.56
CA ASN A 33 11.78 -8.79 -6.55
C ASN A 33 10.82 -9.14 -7.69
N ILE A 34 10.82 -10.41 -8.14
CA ILE A 34 9.87 -10.87 -9.17
C ILE A 34 8.44 -10.79 -8.61
N MET A 35 8.25 -11.18 -7.35
CA MET A 35 6.94 -11.13 -6.72
C MET A 35 6.46 -9.69 -6.50
N THR A 36 7.35 -8.78 -6.11
CA THR A 36 7.07 -7.33 -6.05
C THR A 36 6.73 -6.77 -7.44
N PHE A 37 7.40 -7.22 -8.50
CA PHE A 37 7.05 -6.83 -9.87
C PHE A 37 5.67 -7.36 -10.31
N CYS A 38 5.34 -8.61 -9.96
CA CYS A 38 3.99 -9.15 -10.17
C CYS A 38 2.94 -8.35 -9.38
N SER A 39 3.26 -7.95 -8.14
CA SER A 39 2.43 -7.07 -7.32
C SER A 39 2.21 -5.72 -8.01
N LEU A 40 3.25 -5.11 -8.59
CA LEU A 40 3.14 -3.88 -9.36
C LEU A 40 2.20 -4.03 -10.57
N LEU A 41 2.41 -5.07 -11.38
CA LEU A 41 1.60 -5.32 -12.58
C LEU A 41 0.12 -5.54 -12.24
N THR A 42 -0.14 -6.31 -11.18
CA THR A 42 -1.51 -6.56 -10.74
C THR A 42 -2.14 -5.35 -10.08
N GLY A 43 -1.37 -4.55 -9.33
CA GLY A 43 -1.82 -3.26 -8.80
C GLY A 43 -2.18 -2.27 -9.91
N ALA A 44 -1.36 -2.19 -10.96
CA ALA A 44 -1.65 -1.38 -12.13
C ALA A 44 -2.91 -1.87 -12.87
N GLY A 45 -3.09 -3.19 -13.00
CA GLY A 45 -4.33 -3.79 -13.50
C GLY A 45 -5.54 -3.43 -12.64
N ALA A 46 -5.42 -3.46 -11.32
CA ALA A 46 -6.48 -3.04 -10.40
C ALA A 46 -6.85 -1.57 -10.63
N VAL A 47 -5.85 -0.68 -10.69
CA VAL A 47 -6.09 0.73 -11.05
C VAL A 47 -6.79 0.82 -12.39
N PHE A 48 -6.35 0.11 -13.44
CA PHE A 48 -6.96 0.18 -14.77
C PHE A 48 -8.44 -0.21 -14.77
N PHE A 49 -8.82 -1.29 -14.08
CA PHE A 49 -10.21 -1.76 -14.03
C PHE A 49 -11.09 -1.05 -13.00
N LEU A 50 -10.52 -0.27 -12.08
CA LEU A 50 -11.28 0.52 -11.11
C LEU A 50 -12.34 1.39 -11.81
N PHE A 51 -13.57 1.39 -11.31
CA PHE A 51 -14.76 2.04 -11.90
C PHE A 51 -15.22 1.57 -13.29
N ASN A 52 -14.47 0.69 -13.96
CA ASN A 52 -14.84 0.15 -15.28
C ASN A 52 -15.42 -1.27 -15.18
N ASN A 53 -14.82 -2.13 -14.35
CA ASN A 53 -15.27 -3.49 -14.15
C ASN A 53 -14.97 -3.95 -12.72
N TYR A 54 -16.02 -4.08 -11.90
CA TYR A 54 -15.90 -4.44 -10.50
C TYR A 54 -15.20 -5.79 -10.28
N SER A 55 -15.59 -6.82 -11.03
CA SER A 55 -15.05 -8.18 -10.87
C SER A 55 -13.55 -8.23 -11.18
N LEU A 56 -13.13 -7.56 -12.25
CA LEU A 56 -11.71 -7.48 -12.61
C LEU A 56 -10.94 -6.61 -11.62
N PHE A 57 -11.48 -5.46 -11.21
CA PHE A 57 -10.87 -4.65 -10.15
C PHE A 57 -10.60 -5.48 -8.89
N LEU A 58 -11.61 -6.21 -8.40
CA LEU A 58 -11.49 -7.02 -7.19
C LEU A 58 -10.47 -8.14 -7.36
N LEU A 59 -10.50 -8.85 -8.49
CA LEU A 59 -9.54 -9.91 -8.80
C LEU A 59 -8.09 -9.38 -8.77
N PHE A 60 -7.82 -8.30 -9.50
CA PHE A 60 -6.49 -7.72 -9.58
C PHE A 60 -6.03 -7.11 -8.25
N ALA A 61 -6.94 -6.48 -7.48
CA ALA A 61 -6.63 -5.93 -6.17
C ALA A 61 -6.28 -7.03 -5.14
N LEU A 62 -7.00 -8.16 -5.19
CA LEU A 62 -6.69 -9.32 -4.35
C LEU A 62 -5.36 -9.97 -4.73
N LEU A 63 -5.07 -10.08 -6.03
CA LEU A 63 -3.79 -10.59 -6.52
C LEU A 63 -2.62 -9.67 -6.10
N HIS A 64 -2.79 -8.36 -6.19
CA HIS A 64 -1.81 -7.38 -5.70
C HIS A 64 -1.50 -7.60 -4.21
N LEU A 65 -2.54 -7.70 -3.37
CA LEU A 65 -2.36 -7.93 -1.94
C LEU A 65 -1.76 -9.31 -1.63
N LEU A 66 -2.05 -10.32 -2.45
CA LEU A 66 -1.48 -11.66 -2.31
C LEU A 66 0.00 -11.69 -2.65
N PHE A 67 0.41 -11.05 -3.75
CA PHE A 67 1.81 -11.01 -4.18
C PHE A 67 2.67 -10.20 -3.21
N ASP A 68 2.19 -9.06 -2.73
CA ASP A 68 2.80 -8.30 -1.62
C ASP A 68 2.94 -9.14 -0.33
N ALA A 69 1.91 -9.92 0.02
CA ALA A 69 2.02 -10.79 1.18
C ALA A 69 3.08 -11.91 0.97
N LEU A 70 3.23 -12.39 -0.27
CA LEU A 70 4.19 -13.43 -0.63
C LEU A 70 5.62 -12.91 -0.71
N ASP A 71 5.85 -11.72 -1.26
CA ASP A 71 7.21 -11.16 -1.40
C ASP A 71 7.86 -10.94 -0.02
N GLY A 72 7.09 -10.48 0.97
CA GLY A 72 7.57 -10.29 2.32
C GLY A 72 7.89 -11.62 3.02
N VAL A 73 7.13 -12.68 2.72
CA VAL A 73 7.40 -14.03 3.25
C VAL A 73 8.63 -14.64 2.59
N ILE A 74 8.80 -14.45 1.27
CA ILE A 74 9.97 -14.90 0.51
C ILE A 74 11.21 -14.16 0.99
N ALA A 75 11.16 -12.84 1.11
CA ALA A 75 12.27 -12.00 1.58
C ALA A 75 12.75 -12.42 2.97
N ARG A 76 11.84 -12.76 3.90
CA ARG A 76 12.16 -13.28 5.24
C ARG A 76 12.71 -14.71 5.24
N SER A 77 12.30 -15.52 4.27
CA SER A 77 12.78 -16.91 4.12
C SER A 77 14.11 -16.99 3.35
N SER A 78 14.50 -15.90 2.67
CA SER A 78 15.78 -15.69 1.99
C SER A 78 16.65 -14.67 2.75
N LYS A 79 17.78 -14.24 2.17
CA LYS A 79 18.54 -13.10 2.71
C LYS A 79 17.81 -11.79 2.35
N PRO A 80 17.27 -11.04 3.33
CA PRO A 80 16.63 -9.76 3.05
C PRO A 80 17.68 -8.78 2.51
N THR A 81 17.35 -8.08 1.43
CA THR A 81 18.20 -7.03 0.85
C THR A 81 17.60 -5.67 1.10
N THR A 82 18.44 -4.67 1.36
CA THR A 82 18.01 -3.28 1.55
C THR A 82 17.29 -2.77 0.31
N ASN A 83 17.79 -3.13 -0.88
CA ASN A 83 17.20 -2.74 -2.16
C ASN A 83 15.79 -3.30 -2.36
N GLY A 84 15.54 -4.56 -1.98
CA GLY A 84 14.21 -5.15 -2.06
C GLY A 84 13.19 -4.41 -1.19
N LYS A 85 13.59 -3.99 0.02
CA LYS A 85 12.73 -3.19 0.91
C LYS A 85 12.34 -1.84 0.31
N TYR A 86 13.28 -1.16 -0.35
CA TYR A 86 12.96 0.10 -1.04
C TYR A 86 12.05 -0.12 -2.25
N PHE A 87 12.30 -1.18 -3.02
CA PHE A 87 11.52 -1.49 -4.22
C PHE A 87 10.06 -1.83 -3.89
N ASP A 88 9.85 -2.63 -2.84
CA ASP A 88 8.53 -2.96 -2.28
C ASP A 88 7.76 -1.70 -1.85
N LEU A 89 8.41 -0.88 -1.02
CA LEU A 89 7.84 0.39 -0.56
C LEU A 89 7.47 1.34 -1.71
N ILE A 90 8.35 1.51 -2.70
CA ILE A 90 8.11 2.39 -3.85
C ILE A 90 6.94 1.87 -4.67
N THR A 91 6.90 0.57 -4.92
CA THR A 91 5.84 -0.09 -5.70
C THR A 91 4.48 0.09 -5.03
N ASP A 92 4.38 -0.18 -3.73
CA ASP A 92 3.16 -0.06 -2.95
C ASP A 92 2.63 1.37 -2.88
N SER A 93 3.57 2.29 -2.67
CA SER A 93 3.31 3.72 -2.61
C SER A 93 2.80 4.23 -3.95
N PHE A 94 3.41 3.77 -5.05
CA PHE A 94 3.02 4.15 -6.41
C PHE A 94 1.59 3.72 -6.72
N ILE A 95 1.22 2.47 -6.43
CA ILE A 95 -0.16 1.97 -6.63
C ILE A 95 -1.16 2.76 -5.77
N SER A 96 -0.80 3.09 -4.53
CA SER A 96 -1.65 3.88 -3.63
C SER A 96 -1.90 5.31 -4.17
N VAL A 97 -0.86 5.95 -4.71
CA VAL A 97 -0.99 7.27 -5.36
C VAL A 97 -1.87 7.18 -6.61
N LEU A 98 -1.69 6.15 -7.44
CA LEU A 98 -2.52 5.95 -8.64
C LEU A 98 -4.01 5.76 -8.29
N PHE A 99 -4.32 5.05 -7.20
CA PHE A 99 -5.69 4.93 -6.71
C PHE A 99 -6.30 6.28 -6.32
N LEU A 100 -5.55 7.16 -5.65
CA LEU A 100 -6.01 8.50 -5.30
C LEU A 100 -6.23 9.37 -6.54
N ILE A 101 -5.30 9.33 -7.50
CA ILE A 101 -5.43 10.04 -8.79
C ILE A 101 -6.68 9.57 -9.53
N LYS A 102 -6.88 8.25 -9.64
CA LYS A 102 -8.04 7.71 -10.34
C LYS A 102 -9.36 8.02 -9.63
N THR A 103 -9.35 8.07 -8.30
CA THR A 103 -10.50 8.53 -7.51
C THR A 103 -10.82 10.00 -7.78
N GLY A 104 -9.81 10.87 -7.84
CA GLY A 104 -9.97 12.27 -8.21
C GLY A 104 -10.51 12.45 -9.63
N TRP A 105 -10.06 11.63 -10.57
CA TRP A 105 -10.58 11.62 -11.93
C TRP A 105 -12.05 11.17 -12.00
N TYR A 106 -12.44 10.16 -11.24
CA TYR A 106 -13.82 9.69 -11.20
C TYR A 106 -14.78 10.71 -10.55
N LEU A 107 -14.38 11.30 -9.41
CA LEU A 107 -15.19 12.29 -8.70
C LEU A 107 -15.14 13.69 -9.32
N GLN A 108 -14.19 13.95 -10.23
CA GLN A 108 -13.87 15.30 -10.74
C GLN A 108 -13.57 16.29 -9.60
N ASP A 109 -12.92 15.79 -8.54
CA ASP A 109 -12.64 16.55 -7.32
C ASP A 109 -11.14 16.80 -7.17
N TYR A 110 -10.77 18.09 -7.06
CA TYR A 110 -9.39 18.53 -6.93
C TYR A 110 -8.76 18.11 -5.59
N PHE A 111 -9.55 17.95 -4.53
CA PHE A 111 -9.04 17.58 -3.21
C PHE A 111 -8.34 16.21 -3.22
N ALA A 112 -8.80 15.26 -4.03
CA ALA A 112 -8.17 13.95 -4.16
C ALA A 112 -6.73 14.06 -4.72
N TYR A 113 -6.48 14.96 -5.67
CA TYR A 113 -5.12 15.19 -6.20
C TYR A 113 -4.21 15.87 -5.17
N LEU A 114 -4.75 16.81 -4.37
CA LEU A 114 -4.01 17.40 -3.26
C LEU A 114 -3.58 16.34 -2.24
N VAL A 115 -4.49 15.43 -1.88
CA VAL A 115 -4.17 14.31 -0.98
C VAL A 115 -3.11 13.41 -1.60
N ALA A 116 -3.20 13.09 -2.90
CA ALA A 116 -2.18 12.31 -3.60
C ALA A 116 -0.80 13.00 -3.54
N GLY A 117 -0.75 14.32 -3.72
CA GLY A 117 0.46 15.12 -3.61
C GLY A 117 1.06 15.07 -2.20
N LEU A 118 0.25 15.31 -1.16
CA LEU A 118 0.68 15.24 0.24
C LEU A 118 1.23 13.87 0.61
N PHE A 119 0.55 12.80 0.18
CA PHE A 119 1.00 11.43 0.40
C PHE A 119 2.35 11.19 -0.29
N THR A 120 2.51 11.66 -1.53
CA THR A 120 3.77 11.55 -2.31
C THR A 120 4.92 12.27 -1.62
N ILE A 121 4.69 13.47 -1.08
CA ILE A 121 5.71 14.21 -0.30
C ILE A 121 6.12 13.40 0.93
N GLY A 122 5.16 12.82 1.66
CA GLY A 122 5.42 11.98 2.82
C GLY A 122 6.26 10.74 2.47
N ILE A 123 6.00 10.12 1.31
CA ILE A 123 6.78 8.99 0.78
C ILE A 123 8.22 9.45 0.48
N ILE A 124 8.40 10.59 -0.19
CA ILE A 124 9.72 11.11 -0.53
C ILE A 124 10.53 11.37 0.73
N ILE A 125 9.97 12.04 1.74
CA ILE A 125 10.64 12.27 3.02
C ILE A 125 11.00 10.94 3.70
N HIS A 126 10.09 9.97 3.70
CA HIS A 126 10.34 8.65 4.25
C HIS A 126 11.50 7.92 3.53
N LEU A 127 11.57 8.02 2.20
CA LEU A 127 12.65 7.45 1.39
C LEU A 127 13.99 8.17 1.62
N LEU A 128 14.01 9.50 1.62
CA LEU A 128 15.21 10.31 1.87
C LEU A 128 15.80 10.07 3.26
N THR A 129 14.96 9.75 4.24
CA THR A 129 15.37 9.39 5.61
C THR A 129 15.69 7.90 5.76
N GLN A 130 15.92 7.18 4.66
CA GLN A 130 16.26 5.75 4.65
C GLN A 130 15.22 4.87 5.36
N CYS A 131 13.93 5.20 5.18
CA CYS A 131 12.79 4.56 5.83
C CYS A 131 12.78 4.66 7.37
N GLN A 132 13.44 5.68 7.95
CA GLN A 132 13.48 5.88 9.41
C GLN A 132 12.37 6.80 9.91
N ALA A 133 11.99 7.83 9.13
CA ALA A 133 10.95 8.75 9.56
C ALA A 133 9.60 8.03 9.62
N PRO A 134 8.74 8.28 10.61
CA PRO A 134 7.46 7.57 10.75
C PRO A 134 6.54 7.88 9.56
N MET A 135 5.86 6.86 9.02
CA MET A 135 4.86 7.03 7.97
C MET A 135 3.73 6.01 8.15
N ILE A 136 2.49 6.46 8.03
CA ILE A 136 1.31 5.60 8.05
C ILE A 136 0.92 5.25 6.62
N PHE A 137 0.98 3.95 6.29
CA PHE A 137 0.54 3.44 5.01
C PHE A 137 -0.94 3.01 5.09
N ILE A 138 -1.75 3.57 4.20
CA ILE A 138 -3.20 3.33 4.15
C ILE A 138 -3.64 2.35 3.07
N ARG A 139 -2.70 1.83 2.26
CA ARG A 139 -2.95 1.00 1.07
C ARG A 139 -4.07 -0.02 1.23
N THR A 140 -3.97 -0.90 2.22
CA THR A 140 -4.97 -1.96 2.46
C THR A 140 -6.35 -1.38 2.78
N VAL A 141 -6.40 -0.30 3.56
CA VAL A 141 -7.64 0.40 3.90
C VAL A 141 -8.22 1.06 2.65
N SER A 142 -7.39 1.72 1.84
CA SER A 142 -7.79 2.32 0.56
C SER A 142 -8.37 1.27 -0.39
N ILE A 143 -7.72 0.11 -0.55
CA ILE A 143 -8.22 -0.98 -1.39
C ILE A 143 -9.59 -1.47 -0.90
N ILE A 144 -9.78 -1.63 0.42
CA ILE A 144 -11.07 -2.06 0.99
C ILE A 144 -12.15 -1.01 0.72
N ILE A 145 -11.87 0.27 0.97
CA ILE A 145 -12.82 1.36 0.72
C ILE A 145 -13.18 1.42 -0.77
N LEU A 146 -12.20 1.32 -1.67
CA LEU A 146 -12.43 1.31 -3.12
C LEU A 146 -13.22 0.08 -3.57
N ALA A 147 -12.98 -1.08 -2.98
CA ALA A 147 -13.75 -2.30 -3.24
C ALA A 147 -15.21 -2.15 -2.80
N ILE A 148 -15.46 -1.54 -1.65
CA ILE A 148 -16.84 -1.27 -1.21
C ILE A 148 -17.49 -0.22 -2.12
N ALA A 149 -16.79 0.88 -2.40
CA ALA A 149 -17.32 1.98 -3.21
C ALA A 149 -17.62 1.57 -4.66
N SER A 150 -16.87 0.60 -5.21
CA SER A 150 -17.03 0.13 -6.59
C SER A 150 -18.10 -0.96 -6.76
N ILE A 151 -18.82 -1.34 -5.69
CA ILE A 151 -19.91 -2.32 -5.79
C ILE A 151 -20.99 -1.76 -6.74
N PRO A 152 -21.42 -2.54 -7.76
CA PRO A 152 -22.47 -2.11 -8.67
C PRO A 152 -23.76 -1.75 -7.93
N ASN A 153 -24.42 -0.66 -8.34
CA ASN A 153 -25.69 -0.17 -7.78
C ASN A 153 -25.62 0.32 -6.32
N LEU A 154 -24.43 0.63 -5.79
CA LEU A 154 -24.32 1.23 -4.46
C LEU A 154 -24.68 2.73 -4.50
N SER A 155 -25.77 3.11 -3.82
CA SER A 155 -26.25 4.51 -3.81
C SER A 155 -25.27 5.51 -3.17
N PHE A 156 -24.30 5.03 -2.38
CA PHE A 156 -23.39 5.85 -1.59
C PHE A 156 -21.93 5.84 -2.12
N THR A 157 -21.70 5.41 -3.37
CA THR A 157 -20.34 5.33 -3.95
C THR A 157 -19.54 6.61 -3.75
N ASN A 158 -20.09 7.77 -4.12
CA ASN A 158 -19.36 9.04 -4.01
C ASN A 158 -19.00 9.38 -2.55
N THR A 159 -19.92 9.13 -1.61
CA THR A 159 -19.67 9.34 -0.18
C THR A 159 -18.52 8.48 0.33
N PHE A 160 -18.49 7.20 -0.05
CA PHE A 160 -17.40 6.30 0.34
C PHE A 160 -16.05 6.71 -0.27
N LEU A 161 -16.03 7.17 -1.52
CA LEU A 161 -14.82 7.66 -2.17
C LEU A 161 -14.30 8.94 -1.50
N ILE A 162 -15.19 9.87 -1.16
CA ILE A 162 -14.85 11.10 -0.44
C ILE A 162 -14.28 10.77 0.94
N LEU A 163 -14.97 9.93 1.72
CA LEU A 163 -14.46 9.46 3.00
C LEU A 163 -13.09 8.78 2.85
N GLY A 164 -12.92 7.97 1.80
CA GLY A 164 -11.67 7.29 1.49
C GLY A 164 -10.49 8.26 1.31
N TYR A 165 -10.63 9.25 0.43
CA TYR A 165 -9.53 10.21 0.23
C TYR A 165 -9.37 11.18 1.40
N LEU A 166 -10.43 11.49 2.17
CA LEU A 166 -10.32 12.33 3.37
C LEU A 166 -9.53 11.62 4.49
N ILE A 167 -9.80 10.33 4.71
CA ILE A 167 -9.00 9.50 5.62
C ILE A 167 -7.55 9.44 5.15
N ALA A 168 -7.34 9.30 3.84
CA ALA A 168 -6.01 9.35 3.24
C ALA A 168 -5.30 10.69 3.46
N GLY A 169 -6.03 11.80 3.35
CA GLY A 169 -5.53 13.15 3.58
C GLY A 169 -5.15 13.36 5.05
N ALA A 170 -6.03 13.00 5.98
CA ALA A 170 -5.79 13.14 7.41
C ALA A 170 -4.56 12.32 7.86
N THR A 171 -4.43 11.08 7.38
CA THR A 171 -3.28 10.22 7.67
C THR A 171 -1.99 10.73 7.04
N SER A 172 -2.05 11.31 5.84
CA SER A 172 -0.90 11.93 5.17
C SER A 172 -0.40 13.15 5.95
N LEU A 173 -1.31 14.05 6.35
CA LEU A 173 -0.98 15.22 7.16
C LEU A 173 -0.39 14.83 8.52
N TYR A 174 -1.01 13.85 9.19
CA TYR A 174 -0.49 13.34 10.45
C TYR A 174 0.90 12.72 10.30
N SER A 175 1.13 11.95 9.22
CA SER A 175 2.45 11.40 8.91
C SER A 175 3.48 12.51 8.69
N LEU A 176 3.16 13.55 7.92
CA LEU A 176 4.05 14.69 7.71
C LEU A 176 4.37 15.42 9.03
N ALA A 177 3.39 15.61 9.90
CA ALA A 177 3.61 16.22 11.22
C ALA A 177 4.58 15.39 12.08
N LEU A 178 4.41 14.06 12.10
CA LEU A 178 5.33 13.15 12.80
C LEU A 178 6.73 13.16 12.18
N GLN A 179 6.83 13.21 10.85
CA GLN A 179 8.11 13.30 10.15
C GLN A 179 8.83 14.60 10.50
N LEU A 180 8.12 15.73 10.51
CA LEU A 180 8.68 17.02 10.93
C LEU A 180 9.17 16.97 12.38
N GLN A 181 8.35 16.44 13.29
CA GLN A 181 8.75 16.27 14.69
C GLN A 181 10.03 15.41 14.81
N TRP A 182 10.09 14.31 14.07
CA TRP A 182 11.25 13.41 14.05
C TRP A 182 12.51 14.07 13.51
N ILE A 183 12.42 14.86 12.43
CA ILE A 183 13.56 15.60 11.87
C ILE A 183 14.08 16.61 12.89
N VAL A 184 13.19 17.35 13.54
CA VAL A 184 13.56 18.38 14.53
C VAL A 184 14.21 17.76 15.77
N THR A 185 13.69 16.64 16.28
CA THR A 185 14.27 15.98 17.46
C THR A 185 15.58 15.28 17.15
N LYS A 186 15.75 14.71 15.94
CA LYS A 186 17.00 14.09 15.50
C LYS A 186 18.13 15.11 15.36
N ASN A 187 17.84 16.36 14.98
CA ASN A 187 18.85 17.42 14.87
C ASN A 187 19.19 18.10 16.21
N ARG A 188 18.56 17.69 17.33
CA ARG A 188 18.83 18.25 18.67
C ARG A 188 19.84 17.42 19.49
N PHE A 189 20.38 16.34 18.93
CA PHE A 189 21.41 15.48 19.52
C PHE A 189 22.46 15.15 18.46
#